data_AF-A0A833SHS4-F1
#
_entry.id   AF-A0A833SHS4-F1
#
_cell.length_a   1.000
_cell.length_b   1.000
_cell.length_c   1.000
_cell.angle_alpha   90.00
_cell.angle_beta   90.00
_cell.angle_gamma   90.00
#
_symmetry.space_group_name_H-M   'P 1'
#
loop_
_entity.id
_entity.type
_entity.pdbx_description
1 polymer ?
#
loop_
_entity_poly.entity_id
_entity_poly.type
_entity_poly.pdbx_seq_one_letter_code
_entity_poly.pdbx_strand_id
1 'polypeptide(L)'
;MLNEFLRDNQEHFPVVFSEVSECLRLVFGVEIKEVDPKEHIYTLVPTLGLTCDEILSDGEGLPKAGFLALVLSVIMLCGDPAPEEAVWGALSRMRVYVGREHCVFGELRELLTRVWVQEGYLEYQQMPDSHPARYVFLWGPRAYVETSKW
;
A
#
# COMPACT_ATOMS: atom_id res chain seq x y z
N MET A 1 -21.11 -0.49 -15.35
CA MET A 1 -20.09 0.58 -15.11
C MET A 1 -20.42 1.88 -15.87
N LEU A 2 -20.37 1.92 -17.21
CA LEU A 2 -20.61 3.15 -18.00
C LEU A 2 -21.95 3.84 -17.73
N ASN A 3 -23.08 3.11 -17.79
CA ASN A 3 -24.41 3.69 -17.57
C ASN A 3 -24.72 4.04 -16.11
N GLU A 4 -24.12 3.34 -15.14
CA GLU A 4 -24.35 3.60 -13.71
C GLU A 4 -23.56 4.80 -13.20
N PHE A 5 -22.30 4.95 -13.64
CA PHE A 5 -21.39 5.93 -13.08
C PHE A 5 -21.27 7.20 -13.92
N LEU A 6 -21.31 7.10 -15.25
CA LEU A 6 -21.10 8.24 -16.14
C LEU A 6 -22.37 8.74 -16.80
N ARG A 7 -23.45 7.94 -16.84
CA ARG A 7 -24.74 8.28 -17.48
C ARG A 7 -24.54 8.94 -18.84
N ASP A 8 -24.66 10.26 -18.91
CA ASP A 8 -24.60 11.09 -20.12
C ASP A 8 -23.16 11.56 -20.47
N ASN A 9 -22.19 11.41 -19.56
CA ASN A 9 -20.79 11.83 -19.75
C ASN A 9 -19.89 10.69 -20.30
N GLN A 10 -20.44 9.87 -21.20
CA GLN A 10 -19.73 8.67 -21.70
C GLN A 10 -18.46 9.01 -22.49
N GLU A 11 -18.42 10.18 -23.12
CA GLU A 11 -17.24 10.72 -23.80
C GLU A 11 -16.02 10.90 -22.89
N HIS A 12 -16.22 11.09 -21.58
CA HIS A 12 -15.14 11.25 -20.62
C HIS A 12 -14.67 9.93 -20.00
N PHE A 13 -15.31 8.80 -20.34
CA PHE A 13 -14.95 7.51 -19.77
C PHE A 13 -13.47 7.15 -19.88
N PRO A 14 -12.79 7.34 -21.03
CA PRO A 14 -11.37 6.98 -21.12
C PRO A 14 -10.50 7.75 -20.12
N VAL A 15 -10.80 9.03 -19.90
CA VAL A 15 -10.07 9.89 -18.96
C VAL A 15 -10.37 9.48 -17.52
N VAL A 16 -11.66 9.36 -17.18
CA VAL A 16 -12.08 8.97 -15.82
C VAL A 16 -11.58 7.58 -15.46
N PHE A 17 -11.66 6.63 -16.38
CA PHE A 17 -11.19 5.27 -16.18
C PHE A 17 -9.68 5.22 -16.00
N SER A 18 -8.90 6.01 -16.75
CA SER A 18 -7.46 6.15 -16.57
C SER A 18 -7.11 6.67 -15.18
N GLU A 19 -7.76 7.75 -14.74
CA GLU A 19 -7.55 8.34 -13.41
C GLU A 19 -7.92 7.37 -12.28
N VAL A 20 -9.03 6.64 -12.42
CA VAL A 20 -9.45 5.62 -11.44
C VAL A 20 -8.48 4.45 -11.43
N SER A 21 -8.00 4.01 -12.58
CA SER A 21 -7.01 2.93 -12.69
C SER A 21 -5.67 3.31 -12.05
N GLU A 22 -5.19 4.54 -12.30
CA GLU A 22 -4.00 5.05 -11.61
C GLU A 22 -4.22 5.19 -10.11
N CYS A 23 -5.37 5.69 -9.69
CA CYS A 23 -5.71 5.80 -8.28
C CYS A 23 -5.73 4.42 -7.59
N LEU A 24 -6.41 3.44 -8.18
CA LEU A 24 -6.44 2.05 -7.70
C LEU A 24 -5.03 1.47 -7.62
N ARG A 25 -4.17 1.71 -8.61
CA ARG A 25 -2.80 1.20 -8.59
C ARG A 25 -1.95 1.86 -7.51
N LEU A 26 -1.94 3.20 -7.46
CA LEU A 26 -1.01 3.97 -6.63
C LEU A 26 -1.44 4.06 -5.16
N VAL A 27 -2.75 4.17 -4.89
CA VAL A 27 -3.28 4.35 -3.54
C VAL A 27 -3.69 3.01 -2.92
N PHE A 28 -4.35 2.17 -3.71
CA PHE A 28 -4.97 0.94 -3.23
C PHE A 28 -4.13 -0.31 -3.54
N GLY A 29 -3.15 -0.21 -4.44
CA GLY A 29 -2.31 -1.35 -4.84
C GLY A 29 -3.11 -2.40 -5.57
N VAL A 30 -4.11 -1.98 -6.33
CA VAL A 30 -4.97 -2.85 -7.12
C VAL A 30 -4.86 -2.46 -8.57
N GLU A 31 -4.58 -3.42 -9.43
CA GLU A 31 -4.56 -3.21 -10.87
C GLU A 31 -5.87 -3.69 -11.50
N ILE A 32 -6.40 -2.89 -12.44
CA ILE A 32 -7.51 -3.30 -13.29
C ILE A 32 -6.94 -4.10 -14.46
N LYS A 33 -7.34 -5.36 -14.60
CA LYS A 33 -6.93 -6.23 -15.70
C LYS A 33 -8.12 -6.62 -16.56
N GLU A 34 -8.02 -6.41 -17.87
CA GLU A 34 -9.05 -6.87 -18.81
C GLU A 34 -8.95 -8.39 -18.99
N VAL A 35 -10.06 -9.08 -18.80
CA VAL A 35 -10.18 -10.55 -18.94
C VAL A 35 -10.96 -10.94 -20.18
N ASP A 36 -11.86 -10.08 -20.65
CA ASP A 36 -12.56 -10.23 -21.93
C ASP A 36 -12.63 -8.90 -22.68
N PRO A 37 -11.82 -8.69 -23.72
CA PRO A 37 -11.84 -7.46 -24.52
C PRO A 37 -13.09 -7.29 -25.38
N LYS A 38 -13.85 -8.36 -25.66
CA LYS A 38 -15.07 -8.27 -26.49
C LYS A 38 -16.24 -7.71 -25.70
N GLU A 39 -16.36 -8.16 -24.47
CA GLU A 39 -17.43 -7.76 -23.54
C GLU A 39 -16.97 -6.66 -22.56
N HIS A 40 -15.72 -6.19 -22.68
CA HIS A 40 -15.09 -5.22 -21.78
C HIS A 40 -15.22 -5.61 -20.30
N ILE A 41 -14.89 -6.87 -20.00
CA ILE A 41 -14.92 -7.41 -18.64
C ILE A 41 -13.54 -7.21 -18.01
N TYR A 42 -13.54 -6.59 -16.84
CA TYR A 42 -12.34 -6.31 -16.05
C TYR A 42 -12.39 -7.03 -14.71
N THR A 43 -11.23 -7.43 -14.20
CA THR A 43 -11.04 -7.92 -12.85
C THR A 43 -10.05 -7.05 -12.09
N LEU A 44 -10.17 -7.03 -10.77
CA LEU A 44 -9.25 -6.34 -9.87
C LEU A 44 -8.25 -7.36 -9.34
N VAL A 45 -6.96 -7.10 -9.54
CA VAL A 45 -5.88 -7.96 -9.03
C VAL A 45 -4.99 -7.19 -8.05
N PRO A 46 -4.58 -7.78 -6.93
CA PRO A 46 -3.59 -7.19 -6.06
C PRO A 46 -2.27 -6.96 -6.80
N THR A 47 -1.68 -5.80 -6.60
CA THR A 47 -0.39 -5.43 -7.16
C THR A 47 0.71 -6.16 -6.37
N LEU A 48 1.76 -6.61 -7.06
CA LEU A 48 2.91 -7.34 -6.48
C LEU A 48 2.58 -8.66 -5.79
N GLY A 49 1.39 -9.25 -6.00
CA GLY A 49 1.01 -10.54 -5.40
C GLY A 49 0.76 -10.48 -3.89
N LEU A 50 0.61 -9.27 -3.33
CA LEU A 50 0.36 -9.08 -1.90
C LEU A 50 -1.03 -9.59 -1.51
N THR A 51 -1.09 -10.44 -0.49
CA THR A 51 -2.36 -10.98 0.06
C THR A 51 -2.86 -10.20 1.27
N CYS A 52 -2.32 -9.00 1.50
CA CYS A 52 -2.57 -8.18 2.70
C CYS A 52 -4.07 -7.88 2.91
N ASP A 53 -4.83 -7.74 1.83
CA ASP A 53 -6.25 -7.38 1.87
C ASP A 53 -7.18 -8.57 2.20
N GLU A 54 -6.74 -9.81 1.98
CA GLU A 54 -7.53 -11.01 2.31
C GLU A 54 -7.61 -11.26 3.82
N ILE A 55 -6.64 -10.77 4.61
CA ILE A 55 -6.54 -11.04 6.05
C ILE A 55 -7.20 -9.94 6.90
N LEU A 56 -7.24 -8.71 6.40
CA LEU A 56 -7.81 -7.56 7.12
C LEU A 56 -9.34 -7.43 6.92
N SER A 57 -9.95 -8.36 6.20
CA SER A 57 -11.36 -8.34 5.84
C SER A 57 -12.26 -8.84 6.98
N ASP A 58 -12.59 -7.95 7.92
CA ASP A 58 -13.89 -7.98 8.62
C ASP A 58 -14.93 -7.09 7.91
N GLY A 59 -14.80 -6.94 6.59
CA GLY A 59 -15.84 -6.33 5.73
C GLY A 59 -15.81 -4.81 5.54
N GLU A 60 -14.98 -4.04 6.27
CA GLU A 60 -14.97 -2.56 6.18
C GLU A 60 -13.60 -1.91 5.85
N GLY A 61 -12.54 -2.70 5.63
CA GLY A 61 -11.20 -2.18 5.36
C GLY A 61 -10.94 -1.83 3.89
N LEU A 62 -10.42 -0.63 3.63
CA LEU A 62 -9.87 -0.25 2.32
C LEU A 62 -8.65 -1.13 1.97
N PRO A 63 -8.39 -1.46 0.68
CA PRO A 63 -7.16 -2.13 0.26
C PRO A 63 -5.90 -1.44 0.83
N LYS A 64 -5.24 -2.10 1.77
CA LYS A 64 -3.99 -1.64 2.38
C LYS A 64 -2.78 -2.18 1.62
N ALA A 65 -2.97 -3.10 0.68
CA ALA A 65 -1.91 -3.64 -0.17
C ALA A 65 -1.10 -2.56 -0.90
N GLY A 66 -1.75 -1.51 -1.42
CA GLY A 66 -1.06 -0.39 -2.07
C GLY A 66 -0.18 0.41 -1.13
N PHE A 67 -0.71 0.71 0.05
CA PHE A 67 0.06 1.40 1.07
C PHE A 67 1.21 0.55 1.60
N LEU A 68 1.00 -0.76 1.74
CA LEU A 68 2.06 -1.70 2.09
C LEU A 68 3.15 -1.72 1.02
N ALA A 69 2.79 -1.83 -0.26
CA ALA A 69 3.73 -1.78 -1.37
C ALA A 69 4.55 -0.48 -1.39
N LEU A 70 3.90 0.66 -1.11
CA LEU A 70 4.59 1.95 -0.96
C LEU A 70 5.61 1.91 0.18
N VAL A 71 5.22 1.42 1.36
CA VAL A 71 6.11 1.36 2.54
C VAL A 71 7.28 0.40 2.31
N LEU A 72 7.04 -0.78 1.73
CA LEU A 72 8.09 -1.73 1.35
C LEU A 72 9.08 -1.10 0.35
N SER A 73 8.57 -0.33 -0.62
CA SER A 73 9.39 0.40 -1.59
C SER A 73 10.22 1.50 -0.93
N VAL A 74 9.64 2.25 0.01
CA VAL A 74 10.35 3.28 0.78
C VAL A 74 11.49 2.67 1.59
N ILE A 75 11.25 1.55 2.29
CA ILE A 75 12.29 0.84 3.05
C ILE A 75 13.42 0.41 2.12
N MET A 76 13.10 -0.15 0.96
CA MET A 76 14.09 -0.54 -0.04
C MET A 76 14.93 0.65 -0.52
N LEU A 77 14.30 1.80 -0.80
CA LEU A 77 14.97 3.02 -1.25
C LEU A 77 15.82 3.69 -0.16
N CYS A 78 15.43 3.57 1.11
CA CYS A 78 16.18 4.09 2.26
C CYS A 78 17.37 3.20 2.67
N GLY A 79 17.46 1.98 2.11
CA GLY A 79 18.42 0.95 2.50
C GLY A 79 17.84 0.03 3.57
N ASP A 80 18.18 -1.26 3.52
CA ASP A 80 17.68 -2.27 4.47
C ASP A 80 18.81 -2.73 5.40
N PRO A 81 18.76 -2.47 6.72
CA PRO A 81 17.66 -1.87 7.49
C PRO A 81 17.51 -0.34 7.30
N ALA A 82 16.27 0.14 7.22
CA ALA A 82 15.94 1.55 7.01
C ALA A 82 15.71 2.27 8.35
N PRO A 83 16.37 3.42 8.63
CA PRO A 83 16.08 4.22 9.82
C PRO A 83 14.61 4.66 9.89
N GLU A 84 13.99 4.55 11.07
CA GLU A 84 12.60 4.95 11.31
C GLU A 84 12.34 6.40 10.81
N GLU A 85 13.25 7.31 11.12
CA GLU A 85 13.15 8.73 10.76
C GLU A 85 13.19 8.95 9.25
N ALA A 86 13.96 8.13 8.52
CA ALA A 86 14.04 8.19 7.06
C ALA A 86 12.74 7.72 6.40
N VAL A 87 12.15 6.63 6.90
CA VAL A 87 10.86 6.10 6.43
C VAL A 87 9.74 7.10 6.68
N TRP A 88 9.62 7.61 7.91
CA TRP A 88 8.60 8.63 8.22
C TRP A 88 8.81 9.94 7.46
N GLY A 89 10.06 10.35 7.25
CA GLY A 89 10.40 11.53 6.45
C GLY A 89 10.03 11.37 4.96
N ALA A 90 10.18 10.17 4.40
CA ALA A 90 9.73 9.87 3.04
C ALA A 90 8.19 9.87 2.94
N LEU A 91 7.49 9.19 3.86
CA LEU A 91 6.02 9.16 3.91
C LEU A 91 5.43 10.57 4.08
N SER A 92 6.03 11.40 4.95
CA SER A 92 5.60 12.79 5.15
C SER A 92 5.74 13.63 3.87
N ARG A 93 6.82 13.44 3.10
CA ARG A 93 7.00 14.11 1.79
C ARG A 93 5.96 13.65 0.76
N MET A 94 5.48 12.42 0.86
CA MET A 94 4.38 11.86 0.07
C MET A 94 2.99 12.30 0.58
N ARG A 95 2.93 13.24 1.54
CA ARG A 95 1.70 13.71 2.19
C ARG A 95 0.95 12.64 2.98
N VAL A 96 1.65 11.57 3.37
CA VAL A 96 1.18 10.56 4.32
C VAL A 96 1.68 10.98 5.71
N TYR A 97 0.81 11.61 6.51
CA TYR A 97 1.20 12.26 7.76
C TYR A 97 1.14 11.33 8.98
N VAL A 98 2.26 11.19 9.69
CA VAL A 98 2.37 10.46 10.97
C VAL A 98 1.60 11.18 12.09
N GLY A 99 0.85 10.43 12.92
CA GLY A 99 0.22 10.95 14.13
C GLY A 99 -1.11 11.69 13.94
N ARG A 100 -1.70 11.66 12.73
CA ARG A 100 -3.12 11.95 12.51
C ARG A 100 -3.81 10.67 12.09
N GLU A 101 -5.04 10.45 12.54
CA GLU A 101 -5.89 9.43 11.91
C GLU A 101 -6.01 9.78 10.42
N HIS A 102 -5.37 8.96 9.59
CA HIS A 102 -5.58 9.05 8.16
C HIS A 102 -6.97 8.49 7.89
N CYS A 103 -7.83 9.27 7.23
CA CYS A 103 -9.24 8.90 6.98
C CYS A 103 -9.40 7.53 6.30
N VAL A 104 -8.34 7.05 5.64
CA VAL A 104 -8.28 5.77 4.94
C VAL A 104 -7.54 4.67 5.71
N PHE A 105 -6.49 4.99 6.49
CA PHE A 105 -5.58 3.98 7.07
C PHE A 105 -5.60 3.93 8.60
N GLY A 106 -6.33 4.83 9.27
CA GLY A 106 -6.35 4.94 10.73
C GLY A 106 -5.04 5.52 11.28
N GLU A 107 -4.60 5.03 12.44
CA GLU A 107 -3.33 5.43 13.06
C GLU A 107 -2.15 4.70 12.38
N LEU A 108 -1.41 5.44 11.55
CA LEU A 108 -0.34 4.89 10.71
C LEU A 108 0.81 4.27 11.51
N ARG A 109 1.09 4.76 12.72
CA ARG A 109 2.19 4.22 13.53
C ARG A 109 1.87 2.82 14.04
N GLU A 110 0.66 2.59 14.52
CA GLU A 110 0.17 1.27 14.93
C GLU A 110 0.10 0.32 13.72
N LEU A 111 -0.36 0.79 12.57
CA LEU A 111 -0.39 -0.02 11.35
C LEU A 111 1.00 -0.56 10.99
N LEU A 112 2.02 0.30 10.93
CA LEU A 112 3.38 -0.10 10.53
C LEU A 112 4.13 -0.85 11.63
N THR A 113 4.02 -0.43 12.89
CA THR A 113 4.86 -0.96 13.99
C THR A 113 4.23 -2.13 14.74
N ARG A 114 2.92 -2.38 14.56
CA ARG A 114 2.22 -3.51 15.21
C ARG A 114 1.54 -4.41 14.20
N VAL A 115 0.58 -3.89 13.44
CA VAL A 115 -0.26 -4.73 12.58
C VAL A 115 0.59 -5.43 11.52
N TRP A 116 1.37 -4.69 10.74
CA TRP A 116 2.23 -5.30 9.70
C TRP A 116 3.44 -6.04 10.23
N VAL A 117 3.83 -5.79 11.49
CA VAL A 117 4.83 -6.60 12.18
C VAL A 117 4.24 -7.95 12.59
N GLN A 118 3.02 -7.97 13.12
CA GLN A 118 2.30 -9.19 13.47
C GLN A 118 1.97 -10.03 12.23
N GLU A 119 1.61 -9.39 11.13
CA GLU A 119 1.36 -10.05 9.84
C GLU A 119 2.64 -10.53 9.13
N GLY A 120 3.82 -10.20 9.66
CA GLY A 120 5.12 -10.61 9.12
C GLY A 120 5.54 -9.90 7.84
N TYR A 121 4.87 -8.81 7.48
CA TYR A 121 5.25 -7.97 6.34
C TYR A 121 6.41 -7.03 6.66
N LEU A 122 6.49 -6.54 7.89
CA LEU A 122 7.56 -5.68 8.36
C LEU A 122 8.23 -6.28 9.59
N GLU A 123 9.49 -5.92 9.80
CA GLU A 123 10.14 -6.03 11.10
C GLU A 123 10.44 -4.63 11.61
N TYR A 124 10.22 -4.42 12.91
CA TYR A 124 10.49 -3.16 13.58
C TYR A 124 11.37 -3.43 14.80
N GLN A 125 12.62 -2.98 14.74
CA GLN A 125 13.66 -3.35 15.69
C GLN A 125 14.41 -2.13 16.20
N GLN A 126 14.82 -2.17 17.48
CA GLN A 126 15.71 -1.15 18.03
C GLN A 126 17.15 -1.44 17.59
N MET A 127 17.88 -0.41 17.13
CA MET A 127 19.30 -0.53 16.84
C MET A 127 20.08 -0.86 18.13
N PRO A 128 20.96 -1.88 18.10
CA PRO A 128 21.88 -2.16 19.20
C PRO A 128 22.70 -0.92 19.55
N ASP A 129 22.92 -0.70 20.85
CA ASP A 129 23.81 0.33 21.39
C ASP A 129 23.49 1.78 20.95
N SER A 130 22.24 2.05 20.55
CA SER A 130 21.79 3.39 20.17
C SER A 130 21.45 4.25 21.41
N HIS A 131 22.17 5.37 21.57
CA HIS A 131 21.90 6.38 22.60
C HIS A 131 21.80 7.79 21.99
N PRO A 132 20.60 8.39 21.90
CA PRO A 132 19.29 7.86 22.31
C PRO A 132 18.84 6.65 21.47
N ALA A 133 17.83 5.92 21.95
CA ALA A 133 17.27 4.76 21.26
C ALA A 133 16.81 5.12 19.85
N ARG A 134 17.27 4.36 18.85
CA ARG A 134 16.88 4.48 17.44
C ARG A 134 16.27 3.18 16.95
N TYR A 135 15.29 3.29 16.07
CA TYR A 135 14.60 2.14 15.49
C TYR A 135 14.82 2.06 13.98
N VAL A 136 14.68 0.85 13.45
CA VAL A 136 14.74 0.56 12.03
C VAL A 136 13.56 -0.27 11.59
N PHE A 137 13.17 -0.08 10.33
CA PHE A 137 12.26 -0.94 9.61
C PHE A 137 13.02 -1.86 8.66
N LEU A 138 12.59 -3.11 8.58
CA LEU A 138 13.03 -4.08 7.58
C LEU A 138 11.81 -4.72 6.92
N TRP A 139 12.04 -5.36 5.77
CA TRP A 139 11.08 -6.30 5.21
C TRP A 139 10.98 -7.52 6.12
N GLY A 140 9.76 -7.91 6.46
CA GLY A 140 9.51 -9.14 7.19
C GLY A 140 9.54 -10.38 6.29
N PRO A 141 9.56 -11.59 6.89
CA PRO A 141 9.69 -12.84 6.16
C PRO A 141 8.58 -13.04 5.12
N ARG A 142 7.36 -12.56 5.40
CA ARG A 142 6.22 -12.69 4.48
C ARG A 142 6.37 -11.80 3.26
N ALA A 143 6.90 -10.58 3.42
CA ALA A 143 7.16 -9.70 2.29
C ALA A 143 8.13 -10.34 1.29
N TYR A 144 9.15 -11.06 1.78
CA TYR A 144 10.08 -11.82 0.93
C TYR A 144 9.48 -13.06 0.25
N VAL A 145 8.40 -13.62 0.80
CA VAL A 145 7.68 -14.75 0.18
C VAL A 145 6.74 -14.26 -0.92
N GLU A 146 6.03 -13.17 -0.67
CA GLU A 146 5.01 -12.65 -1.58
C GLU A 146 5.59 -11.78 -2.69
N THR A 147 6.73 -11.12 -2.45
CA THR A 147 7.32 -10.20 -3.42
C THR A 147 8.85 -10.13 -3.31
N SER A 148 9.48 -9.41 -4.23
CA SER A 148 10.93 -9.22 -4.33
C SER A 148 11.28 -7.74 -4.42
N LYS A 149 12.51 -7.41 -4.01
CA LYS A 149 13.08 -6.06 -4.21
C LYS A 149 13.50 -5.80 -5.67
N TRP A 150 13.49 -6.85 -6.50
CA TRP A 150 14.07 -6.90 -7.84
C TRP A 150 13.13 -7.63 -8.80
#